data_AF-A0A7S3KV34-F1
#
_entry.id   AF-A0A7S3KV34-F1
#
_cell.length_a   1.000
_cell.length_b   1.000
_cell.length_c   1.000
_cell.angle_alpha   90.00
_cell.angle_beta   90.00
_cell.angle_gamma   90.00
#
_symmetry.space_group_name_H-M   'P 1'
#
loop_
_entity.id
_entity.type
_entity.pdbx_description
1 polymer ?
#
loop_
_entity_poly.entity_id
_entity_poly.type
_entity_poly.pdbx_seq_one_letter_code
_entity_poly.pdbx_strand_id
1 'polypeptide(L)'
;LGLILGTGAIIVYQTKLEYSVSNGKIDGPWYLWKDEDDYNQNPLGYFIVLFFRHFLLFGWLLPILSLVTIEVIKIFQSLFIFLDAKMFSVYHNQGCKVFSISLGEELGVVNNIYTDKTGTLTANEMMLKACAIGTIKYDKNILEKEPEDASEENLKV
;
A
#
# COMPACT_ATOMS: atom_id res chain seq x y z
N LEU A 1 -11.86 4.26 22.53
CA LEU A 1 -12.21 3.94 23.93
C LEU A 1 -13.31 4.86 24.49
N GLY A 2 -13.15 6.19 24.44
CA GLY A 2 -14.15 7.12 24.99
C GLY A 2 -15.54 7.04 24.36
N LEU A 3 -15.63 6.84 23.04
CA LEU A 3 -16.91 6.62 22.34
C LEU A 3 -17.66 5.37 22.82
N ILE A 4 -16.94 4.29 23.14
CA ILE A 4 -17.53 3.01 23.56
C ILE A 4 -18.07 3.10 24.98
N LEU A 5 -17.33 3.77 25.88
CA LEU A 5 -17.80 4.03 27.24
C LEU A 5 -18.98 5.00 27.26
N GLY A 6 -18.97 6.01 26.38
CA GLY A 6 -20.07 6.95 26.21
C GLY A 6 -21.35 6.30 25.71
N THR A 7 -21.28 5.46 24.68
CA THR A 7 -22.45 4.73 24.16
C THR A 7 -22.97 3.71 25.18
N GLY A 8 -22.09 3.05 25.94
CA GLY A 8 -22.49 2.16 27.04
C GLY A 8 -23.28 2.89 28.13
N ALA A 9 -22.83 4.06 28.57
CA ALA A 9 -23.54 4.87 29.57
C ALA A 9 -24.91 5.36 29.05
N ILE A 10 -24.98 5.74 27.77
CA ILE A 10 -26.25 6.13 27.11
C ILE A 10 -27.21 4.95 27.08
N ILE A 11 -26.77 3.76 26.68
CA ILE A 11 -27.63 2.57 26.62
C ILE A 11 -28.17 2.23 28.01
N VAL A 12 -27.32 2.24 29.05
CA VAL A 12 -27.74 2.00 30.44
C VAL A 12 -28.76 3.04 30.91
N TYR A 13 -28.54 4.32 30.58
CA TYR A 13 -29.46 5.40 30.93
C TYR A 13 -30.81 5.27 30.21
N GLN A 14 -30.80 4.95 28.92
CA GLN A 14 -32.01 4.73 28.11
C GLN A 14 -32.79 3.50 28.61
N THR A 15 -32.11 2.38 28.90
CA THR A 15 -32.74 1.19 29.49
C THR A 15 -33.41 1.52 30.83
N LYS A 16 -32.77 2.33 31.68
CA LYS A 16 -33.32 2.71 33.00
C LYS A 16 -34.54 3.62 32.87
N LEU A 17 -34.50 4.58 31.94
CA LEU A 17 -35.64 5.45 31.65
C LEU A 17 -36.82 4.68 31.08
N GLU A 18 -36.60 3.86 30.03
CA GLU A 18 -37.63 3.06 29.39
C GLU A 18 -38.23 2.02 30.36
N TYR A 19 -37.42 1.43 31.25
CA TYR A 19 -37.90 0.55 32.32
C TYR A 19 -38.76 1.30 33.36
N SER A 20 -38.38 2.51 33.74
CA SER A 20 -39.15 3.34 34.68
C SER A 20 -40.48 3.81 34.08
N VAL A 21 -40.51 4.09 32.78
CA VAL A 21 -41.72 4.40 32.01
C VAL A 21 -42.59 3.14 31.85
N SER A 22 -41.97 1.97 31.63
CA SER A 22 -42.68 0.71 31.48
C SER A 22 -43.39 0.24 32.76
N ASN A 23 -42.79 0.51 33.92
CA ASN A 23 -43.41 0.21 35.22
C ASN A 23 -44.50 1.22 35.65
N GLY A 24 -44.92 2.14 34.75
CA GLY A 24 -45.97 3.13 35.03
C GLY A 24 -45.59 4.18 36.08
N LYS A 25 -44.30 4.32 36.43
CA LYS A 25 -43.83 5.37 37.34
C LYS A 25 -43.72 6.74 36.65
N ILE A 26 -43.62 6.74 35.33
CA ILE A 26 -43.50 7.92 34.49
C ILE A 26 -44.35 7.64 33.25
N ASP A 27 -45.31 8.51 32.95
CA ASP A 27 -46.09 8.37 31.71
C ASP A 27 -45.15 8.57 30.50
N GLY A 28 -45.25 7.66 29.54
CA GLY A 28 -44.51 7.78 28.29
C GLY A 28 -44.95 9.02 27.50
N PRO A 29 -44.15 9.49 26.53
CA PRO A 29 -44.55 10.60 25.68
C PRO A 29 -45.84 10.27 24.93
N TRP A 30 -46.82 11.18 24.96
CA TRP A 30 -48.16 10.99 24.38
C TRP A 30 -48.19 10.67 22.88
N TYR A 31 -47.09 10.93 22.17
CA TYR A 31 -46.96 10.72 20.73
C TYR A 31 -46.34 9.37 20.34
N LEU A 32 -45.82 8.59 21.31
CA LEU A 32 -45.30 7.25 21.06
C LEU A 32 -46.34 6.23 21.48
N TRP A 33 -46.97 5.59 20.50
CA TRP A 33 -47.81 4.42 20.75
C TRP A 33 -46.95 3.30 21.33
N LYS A 34 -47.41 2.74 22.44
CA LYS A 34 -46.76 1.63 23.11
C LYS A 34 -47.57 0.37 22.84
N ASP A 35 -47.01 -0.56 22.08
CA ASP A 35 -47.60 -1.89 21.94
C ASP A 35 -47.48 -2.62 23.28
N GLU A 36 -48.63 -3.09 23.77
CA GLU A 36 -48.80 -3.59 25.14
C GLU A 36 -48.18 -4.99 25.34
N ASP A 37 -47.89 -5.70 24.24
CA ASP A 37 -47.54 -7.13 24.24
C ASP A 37 -46.03 -7.44 24.13
N ASP A 38 -45.17 -6.45 23.86
CA ASP A 38 -43.77 -6.70 23.47
C ASP A 38 -42.73 -6.55 24.60
N TYR A 39 -43.14 -6.16 25.81
CA TYR A 39 -42.21 -5.93 26.91
C TYR A 39 -42.06 -7.15 27.80
N ASN A 40 -41.06 -7.97 27.52
CA ASN A 40 -40.60 -9.02 28.43
C ASN A 40 -40.31 -8.37 29.80
N GLN A 41 -41.07 -8.70 30.85
CA GLN A 41 -40.98 -8.05 32.17
C GLN A 41 -39.61 -8.23 32.86
N ASN A 42 -38.74 -9.05 32.26
CA ASN A 42 -37.38 -9.30 32.66
C ASN A 42 -36.44 -8.15 32.23
N PRO A 43 -35.92 -7.34 33.17
CA PRO A 43 -35.05 -6.19 32.85
C PRO A 43 -33.76 -6.60 32.11
N LEU A 44 -33.26 -7.82 32.35
CA LEU A 44 -32.10 -8.37 31.63
C LEU A 44 -32.41 -8.71 30.17
N GLY A 45 -33.60 -9.23 29.88
CA GLY A 45 -34.03 -9.57 28.52
C GLY A 45 -34.17 -8.31 27.66
N TYR A 46 -34.67 -7.23 28.24
CA TYR A 46 -34.78 -5.96 27.55
C TYR A 46 -33.40 -5.32 27.28
N PHE A 47 -32.51 -5.35 28.28
CA PHE A 47 -31.15 -4.86 28.12
C PHE A 47 -30.40 -5.57 26.98
N ILE A 48 -30.51 -6.89 26.87
CA ILE A 48 -29.80 -7.65 25.82
C ILE A 48 -30.33 -7.31 24.42
N VAL A 49 -31.65 -7.16 24.25
CA VAL A 49 -32.27 -6.76 22.97
C VAL A 49 -31.84 -5.35 22.58
N LEU A 50 -31.87 -4.39 23.51
CA LEU A 50 -31.41 -3.02 23.26
C LEU A 50 -29.93 -2.94 22.91
N PHE A 51 -29.12 -3.75 23.57
CA PHE A 51 -27.68 -3.84 23.32
C PHE A 51 -27.42 -4.33 21.89
N PHE A 52 -28.03 -5.45 21.47
CA PHE A 52 -27.86 -5.96 20.10
C PHE A 52 -28.47 -5.03 19.05
N ARG A 53 -29.59 -4.35 19.33
CA ARG A 53 -30.17 -3.31 18.45
C ARG A 53 -29.18 -2.19 18.18
N HIS A 54 -28.54 -1.66 19.23
CA HIS A 54 -27.52 -0.62 19.08
C HIS A 54 -26.24 -1.15 18.41
N PHE A 55 -25.82 -2.38 18.74
CA PHE A 55 -24.66 -3.00 18.11
C PHE A 55 -24.84 -3.14 16.60
N LEU A 56 -26.02 -3.54 16.13
CA LEU A 56 -26.36 -3.61 14.71
C LEU A 56 -26.38 -2.23 14.05
N LEU A 57 -26.91 -1.20 14.71
CA LEU A 57 -26.89 0.18 14.20
C LEU A 57 -25.46 0.73 14.06
N PHE A 58 -24.56 0.39 14.99
CA PHE A 58 -23.14 0.72 14.87
C PHE A 58 -22.36 -0.21 13.93
N GLY A 59 -23.00 -1.24 13.34
CA GLY A 59 -22.38 -2.12 12.35
C GLY A 59 -21.86 -1.38 11.12
N TRP A 60 -22.43 -0.22 10.78
CA TRP A 60 -21.92 0.65 9.72
C TRP A 60 -20.63 1.40 10.09
N LEU A 61 -20.24 1.41 11.38
CA LEU A 61 -18.95 1.92 11.83
C LEU A 61 -17.81 0.97 11.45
N LEU A 62 -18.09 -0.28 11.05
CA LEU A 62 -17.13 -1.16 10.39
C LEU A 62 -17.12 -0.81 8.90
N PRO A 63 -16.10 -0.09 8.39
CA PRO A 63 -16.10 0.34 7.01
C PRO A 63 -15.69 -0.85 6.12
N ILE A 64 -16.66 -1.67 5.75
CA ILE A 64 -16.50 -2.69 4.69
C ILE A 64 -16.01 -2.02 3.40
N LEU A 65 -16.48 -0.79 3.16
CA LEU A 65 -16.07 0.08 2.07
C LEU A 65 -14.56 0.38 2.09
N SER A 66 -13.95 0.54 3.27
CA SER A 66 -12.53 0.91 3.36
C SER A 66 -11.62 -0.18 2.78
N LEU A 67 -11.93 -1.46 3.02
CA LEU A 67 -11.15 -2.57 2.50
C LEU A 67 -11.19 -2.61 0.96
N VAL A 68 -12.38 -2.45 0.39
CA VAL A 68 -12.54 -2.42 -1.07
C VAL A 68 -11.86 -1.18 -1.67
N THR A 69 -11.97 -0.01 -1.02
CA THR A 69 -11.32 1.21 -1.52
C THR A 69 -9.80 1.11 -1.56
N ILE A 70 -9.17 0.46 -0.57
CA ILE A 70 -7.71 0.27 -0.56
C ILE A 70 -7.29 -0.59 -1.75
N GLU A 71 -7.99 -1.69 -2.02
CA GLU A 71 -7.69 -2.55 -3.17
C GLU A 71 -7.89 -1.82 -4.50
N VAL A 72 -8.92 -0.99 -4.63
CA VAL A 72 -9.14 -0.14 -5.81
C VAL A 72 -7.99 0.86 -6.01
N ILE A 73 -7.51 1.50 -4.94
CA ILE A 73 -6.40 2.45 -5.00
C ILE A 73 -5.12 1.75 -5.51
N LYS A 74 -4.83 0.54 -5.02
CA LYS A 74 -3.64 -0.22 -5.49
C LYS A 74 -3.73 -0.54 -6.98
N ILE A 75 -4.93 -0.83 -7.51
CA ILE A 75 -5.15 -1.01 -8.95
C ILE A 75 -4.80 0.28 -9.70
N PHE A 76 -5.32 1.43 -9.26
CA PHE A 76 -4.99 2.72 -9.87
C PHE A 76 -3.49 3.05 -9.82
N GLN A 77 -2.82 2.75 -8.71
CA GLN A 77 -1.38 2.93 -8.57
C GLN A 77 -0.60 2.04 -9.57
N SER A 78 -1.01 0.78 -9.72
CA SER A 78 -0.37 -0.13 -10.68
C SER A 78 -0.53 0.34 -12.13
N LEU A 79 -1.69 0.91 -12.48
CA LEU A 79 -1.93 1.51 -13.79
C LEU A 79 -1.05 2.72 -14.02
N PHE A 80 -0.85 3.56 -13.00
CA PHE A 80 0.03 4.72 -13.11
C PHE A 80 1.48 4.31 -13.39
N ILE A 81 1.99 3.27 -12.74
CA ILE A 81 3.34 2.72 -12.99
C ILE A 81 3.44 2.14 -14.41
N PHE A 82 2.41 1.43 -14.87
CA PHE A 82 2.38 0.85 -16.21
C PHE A 82 2.38 1.91 -17.32
N LEU A 83 1.72 3.05 -17.09
CA LEU A 83 1.62 4.16 -18.05
C LEU A 83 2.79 5.15 -17.97
N ASP A 84 3.75 4.96 -17.07
CA ASP A 84 4.88 5.89 -16.94
C ASP A 84 5.85 5.77 -18.13
N ALA A 85 5.87 6.82 -18.97
CA ALA A 85 6.77 6.93 -20.11
C ALA A 85 8.25 6.99 -19.72
N LYS A 86 8.59 7.40 -18.49
CA LYS A 86 10.00 7.46 -18.03
C LYS A 86 10.61 6.08 -17.81
N MET A 87 9.79 5.07 -17.57
CA MET A 87 10.23 3.68 -17.38
C MET A 87 10.23 2.87 -18.68
N PHE A 88 10.13 3.53 -19.83
CA PHE A 88 10.16 2.87 -21.14
C PHE A 88 11.60 2.74 -21.68
N SER A 89 12.03 1.52 -21.96
CA SER A 89 13.35 1.25 -22.56
C SER A 89 13.26 1.21 -24.09
N VAL A 90 13.95 2.14 -24.75
CA VAL A 90 14.05 2.19 -26.22
C VAL A 90 14.83 1.00 -26.77
N TYR A 91 15.89 0.56 -26.07
CA TYR A 91 16.75 -0.55 -26.50
C TYR A 91 16.00 -1.89 -26.56
N HIS A 92 15.11 -2.14 -25.60
CA HIS A 92 14.34 -3.38 -25.52
C HIS A 92 12.90 -3.24 -26.02
N ASN A 93 12.49 -2.03 -26.44
CA ASN A 93 11.13 -1.67 -26.86
C ASN A 93 10.05 -2.15 -25.87
N GLN A 94 10.33 -2.03 -24.57
CA GLN A 94 9.48 -2.54 -23.50
C GLN A 94 9.42 -1.52 -22.34
N GLY A 95 8.20 -1.34 -21.81
CA GLY A 95 7.94 -0.54 -20.62
C GLY A 95 7.93 -1.36 -19.33
N CYS A 96 7.70 -0.67 -18.21
CA CYS A 96 7.51 -1.31 -16.91
C CYS A 96 6.29 -2.25 -16.94
N LYS A 97 6.46 -3.46 -16.39
CA LYS A 97 5.36 -4.42 -16.22
C LYS A 97 5.15 -4.67 -14.74
N VAL A 98 3.89 -4.60 -14.31
CA VAL A 98 3.48 -4.87 -12.93
C VAL A 98 2.78 -6.23 -12.88
N PHE A 99 3.40 -7.22 -12.21
CA PHE A 99 2.84 -8.58 -12.08
C PHE A 99 2.02 -8.77 -10.80
N SER A 100 2.31 -8.00 -9.76
CA SER A 100 1.59 -8.04 -8.48
C SER A 100 1.23 -6.64 -8.04
N ILE A 101 -0.04 -6.45 -7.67
CA ILE A 101 -0.61 -5.17 -7.25
C ILE A 101 -0.33 -4.89 -5.76
N SER A 102 -0.11 -5.92 -4.95
CA SER A 102 0.13 -5.78 -3.51
C SER A 102 1.50 -5.16 -3.18
N LEU A 103 2.48 -5.34 -4.07
CA LEU A 103 3.87 -4.95 -3.83
C LEU A 103 4.12 -3.44 -3.99
N GLY A 104 3.16 -2.70 -4.55
CA GLY A 104 3.32 -1.27 -4.83
C GLY A 104 3.67 -0.43 -3.59
N GLU A 105 3.04 -0.73 -2.46
CA GLU A 105 3.30 -0.05 -1.18
C GLU A 105 4.60 -0.55 -0.52
N GLU A 106 4.85 -1.85 -0.61
CA GLU A 106 6.06 -2.47 -0.05
C GLU A 106 7.34 -1.92 -0.70
N LEU A 107 7.29 -1.58 -1.99
CA LEU A 107 8.39 -0.93 -2.71
C LEU A 107 8.80 0.41 -2.09
N GLY A 108 7.88 1.13 -1.44
CA GLY A 108 8.18 2.39 -0.76
C GLY A 108 8.93 2.24 0.57
N VAL A 109 9.03 1.01 1.09
CA VAL A 109 9.58 0.70 2.43
C VAL A 109 10.84 -0.18 2.34
N VAL A 110 11.41 -0.35 1.15
CA VAL A 110 12.60 -1.18 0.94
C VAL A 110 13.85 -0.49 1.52
N ASN A 111 14.52 -1.16 2.45
CA ASN A 111 15.77 -0.66 3.07
C ASN A 111 17.05 -1.17 2.41
N ASN A 112 17.02 -2.36 1.81
CA ASN A 112 18.20 -3.02 1.25
C ASN A 112 17.93 -3.47 -0.19
N ILE A 113 18.84 -3.13 -1.11
CA ILE A 113 18.78 -3.55 -2.51
C ILE A 113 19.94 -4.49 -2.77
N TYR A 114 19.63 -5.74 -3.09
CA TYR A 114 20.60 -6.71 -3.58
C TYR A 114 20.57 -6.70 -5.11
N THR A 115 21.73 -6.51 -5.73
CA THR A 115 21.87 -6.42 -7.20
C THR A 115 22.83 -7.50 -7.70
N ASP A 116 22.53 -8.06 -8.87
CA ASP A 116 23.44 -8.97 -9.56
C ASP A 116 24.47 -8.18 -10.39
N LYS A 117 25.67 -8.71 -10.55
CA LYS A 117 26.73 -8.06 -11.32
C LYS A 117 26.46 -8.19 -12.82
N THR A 118 26.31 -9.42 -13.30
CA THR A 118 26.25 -9.71 -14.74
C THR A 118 24.82 -9.63 -15.23
N GLY A 119 24.58 -8.90 -16.33
CA GLY A 119 23.23 -8.72 -16.89
C GLY A 119 22.37 -7.67 -16.19
N THR A 120 22.77 -7.17 -15.01
CA THR A 120 22.14 -6.00 -14.35
C THR A 120 23.07 -4.78 -14.36
N LEU A 121 24.23 -4.85 -13.69
CA LEU A 121 25.18 -3.73 -13.67
C LEU A 121 26.01 -3.63 -14.95
N THR A 122 26.34 -4.76 -15.55
CA THR A 122 27.09 -4.81 -16.80
C THR A 122 26.23 -5.39 -17.92
N ALA A 123 26.15 -4.68 -19.04
CA ALA A 123 25.79 -5.32 -20.31
C ALA A 123 26.82 -6.45 -20.53
N ASN A 124 26.36 -7.66 -20.88
CA ASN A 124 27.21 -8.84 -21.07
C ASN A 124 28.03 -8.72 -22.38
N GLU A 125 28.76 -7.62 -22.50
CA GLU A 125 29.55 -7.20 -23.66
C GLU A 125 30.89 -6.71 -23.14
N MET A 126 31.96 -7.43 -23.49
CA MET A 126 33.32 -7.09 -23.07
C MET A 126 34.04 -6.36 -24.21
N MET A 127 34.37 -5.10 -23.98
CA MET A 127 35.18 -4.31 -24.90
C MET A 127 36.60 -4.16 -24.37
N LEU A 128 37.60 -4.58 -25.15
CA LEU A 128 39.00 -4.30 -24.87
C LEU A 128 39.25 -2.79 -25.02
N LYS A 129 39.52 -2.11 -23.91
CA LYS A 129 39.87 -0.67 -23.90
C LYS A 129 41.37 -0.43 -24.01
N ALA A 130 42.15 -1.19 -23.25
CA ALA A 130 43.59 -1.07 -23.22
C ALA A 130 44.25 -2.42 -22.89
N CYS A 131 45.49 -2.59 -23.32
CA CYS A 131 46.35 -3.73 -23.01
C CYS A 131 47.77 -3.21 -22.73
N ALA A 132 48.52 -3.87 -21.84
CA ALA A 132 49.92 -3.55 -21.59
C ALA A 132 50.79 -4.76 -21.97
N ILE A 133 51.83 -4.52 -22.78
CA ILE A 133 52.81 -5.53 -23.19
C ILE A 133 54.19 -4.99 -22.83
N GLY A 134 54.87 -5.65 -21.87
CA GLY A 134 56.12 -5.14 -21.31
C GLY A 134 55.92 -3.81 -20.56
N THR A 135 56.68 -2.77 -20.94
CA THR A 135 56.57 -1.40 -20.41
C THR A 135 55.67 -0.48 -21.22
N ILE A 136 55.10 -0.97 -22.34
CA ILE A 136 54.30 -0.15 -23.27
C ILE A 136 52.81 -0.42 -23.05
N LYS A 137 52.03 0.65 -22.87
CA LYS A 137 50.57 0.61 -22.73
C LYS A 137 49.92 0.98 -24.06
N TYR A 138 49.10 0.08 -24.60
CA TYR A 138 48.26 0.29 -25.77
C TYR A 138 46.85 0.63 -25.33
N ASP A 139 46.38 1.82 -25.67
CA ASP A 139 45.03 2.31 -25.37
C ASP A 139 44.45 2.91 -26.65
N LYS A 140 43.14 2.77 -26.88
CA LYS A 140 42.50 3.33 -28.09
C LYS A 140 42.71 4.85 -28.21
N ASN A 141 42.80 5.56 -27.08
CA ASN A 141 43.09 6.99 -27.05
C ASN A 141 44.52 7.37 -27.47
N ILE A 142 45.44 6.40 -27.50
CA ILE A 142 46.84 6.59 -27.92
C ILE A 142 46.98 6.25 -29.41
N LEU A 143 46.19 5.29 -29.92
CA LEU A 143 46.22 4.87 -31.33
C LEU A 143 45.55 5.87 -32.29
N GLU A 144 44.61 6.71 -31.82
CA GLU A 144 44.11 7.87 -32.61
C GLU A 144 45.11 9.04 -32.63
N LYS A 145 46.13 9.01 -31.76
CA LYS A 145 47.28 9.91 -31.79
C LYS A 145 48.50 9.16 -32.31
N GLU A 146 48.44 8.65 -33.54
CA GLU A 146 49.67 8.59 -34.32
C GLU A 146 49.87 9.94 -35.01
N PRO A 147 50.92 10.70 -34.64
CA PRO A 147 51.44 11.77 -35.47
C PRO A 147 52.12 11.18 -36.71
N GLU A 148 52.14 11.95 -37.80
CA GLU A 148 52.75 11.66 -39.10
C GLU A 148 54.29 11.44 -39.06
N ASP A 149 54.91 11.20 -37.90
CA ASP A 149 56.36 11.29 -37.70
C ASP A 149 56.97 10.07 -36.98
N ALA A 150 56.81 8.87 -37.54
CA ALA A 150 57.65 7.72 -37.19
C ALA A 150 58.14 7.00 -38.44
N SER A 151 58.88 7.73 -39.28
CA SER A 151 59.78 7.14 -40.26
C SER A 151 60.82 6.26 -39.56
N GLU A 152 60.91 5.02 -40.02
CA GLU A 152 62.10 4.17 -40.11
C GLU A 152 63.31 4.58 -39.23
N GLU A 153 63.45 4.07 -38.00
CA GLU A 153 64.81 4.00 -37.41
C GLU A 153 65.09 2.92 -36.36
N ASN A 154 64.15 2.07 -35.95
CA ASN A 154 64.44 1.07 -34.92
C ASN A 154 64.14 -0.38 -35.34
N LEU A 155 64.72 -0.79 -36.47
CA LEU A 155 64.91 -2.19 -36.83
C LEU A 155 66.40 -2.49 -37.06
N LYS A 156 67.19 -2.27 -36.01
CA LYS A 156 68.52 -2.86 -35.83
C LYS A 156 68.78 -3.05 -34.34
N VAL A 157 68.45 -4.23 -33.81
CA VAL A 157 69.32 -5.17 -33.07
C VAL A 157 68.63 -6.52 -33.08
#